data_AF-A0A659UAA2-F1
#
_entry.id   AF-A0A659UAA2-F1
#
_cell.length_a   1.000
_cell.length_b   1.000
_cell.length_c   1.000
_cell.angle_alpha   90.00
_cell.angle_beta   90.00
_cell.angle_gamma   90.00
#
_symmetry.space_group_name_H-M   'P 1'
#
loop_
_entity.id
_entity.type
_entity.pdbx_description
1 polymer ?
#
loop_
_entity_poly.entity_id
_entity_poly.type
_entity_poly.pdbx_seq_one_letter_code
_entity_poly.pdbx_strand_id
1 'polypeptide(L)'
;ANAAASEERQRQLLTSANTPQSVFDAAQQARKAAEASVERAKASLAKSQEQLGYARLFSDFDGVVTAVGAEVGQTVSPGQTIVTVARSDLREAVVDIPDRL
;
A
#
# COMPACT_ATOMS: atom_id res chain seq x y z
N ALA A 1 3.93 -19.75 -22.41
CA ALA A 1 5.39 -19.58 -22.63
C ALA A 1 5.85 -18.33 -21.89
N ASN A 2 6.93 -18.40 -21.10
CA ASN A 2 7.46 -17.24 -20.37
C ASN A 2 8.20 -16.30 -21.35
N ALA A 3 7.93 -14.99 -21.32
CA ALA A 3 8.56 -14.01 -22.21
C ALA A 3 10.09 -14.00 -22.08
N ALA A 4 10.63 -14.28 -20.89
CA ALA A 4 12.08 -14.43 -20.68
C ALA A 4 12.64 -15.67 -21.39
N ALA A 5 11.95 -16.81 -21.31
CA ALA A 5 12.37 -18.04 -22.00
C ALA A 5 12.28 -17.90 -23.54
N SER A 6 11.32 -17.11 -24.03
CA SER A 6 11.21 -16.80 -25.46
C SER A 6 12.33 -15.87 -25.93
N GLU A 7 12.69 -14.83 -25.17
CA GLU A 7 13.81 -13.93 -25.48
C GLU A 7 15.15 -14.69 -25.51
N GLU A 8 15.39 -15.53 -24.51
CA GLU A 8 16.62 -16.36 -24.45
C GLU A 8 16.72 -17.31 -25.64
N ARG A 9 15.61 -17.95 -26.03
CA ARG A 9 15.58 -18.80 -27.23
C ARG A 9 15.90 -18.01 -28.50
N GLN A 10 15.31 -16.82 -28.66
CA GLN A 10 15.58 -15.98 -29.83
C GLN A 10 17.02 -15.45 -29.85
N ARG A 11 17.61 -15.18 -28.68
CA ARG A 11 19.03 -14.81 -28.57
C ARG A 11 19.94 -15.91 -29.15
N GLN A 12 19.71 -17.16 -28.75
CA GLN A 12 20.51 -18.30 -29.22
C GLN A 12 20.37 -18.53 -30.74
N LEU A 13 19.16 -18.34 -31.27
CA LEU A 13 18.90 -18.46 -32.72
C LEU A 13 19.52 -17.32 -33.52
N LEU A 14 19.54 -16.10 -32.98
CA LEU A 14 20.19 -14.94 -33.59
C LEU A 14 21.72 -15.14 -33.66
N THR A 15 22.34 -15.61 -32.57
CA THR A 15 23.79 -15.94 -32.55
C THR A 15 24.14 -17.03 -33.56
N SER A 16 23.21 -17.96 -33.79
CA SER A 16 23.37 -19.04 -34.78
C SER A 16 22.97 -18.62 -36.21
N ALA A 17 22.69 -17.32 -36.46
CA ALA A 17 22.19 -16.76 -37.72
C ALA A 17 20.90 -17.39 -38.27
N ASN A 18 20.14 -18.08 -37.42
CA ASN A 18 18.93 -18.81 -37.78
C ASN A 18 17.63 -17.99 -37.56
N THR A 19 17.74 -16.69 -37.31
CA THR A 19 16.59 -15.82 -37.03
C THR A 19 16.86 -14.34 -37.39
N PRO A 20 15.88 -13.60 -37.92
CA PRO A 20 15.99 -12.16 -38.15
C PRO A 20 16.09 -11.35 -36.86
N GLN A 21 16.88 -10.26 -36.89
CA GLN A 21 17.03 -9.31 -35.77
C GLN A 21 15.68 -8.80 -35.22
N SER A 22 14.71 -8.53 -36.10
CA SER A 22 13.39 -8.03 -35.72
C SER A 22 12.60 -8.97 -34.82
N VAL A 23 12.79 -10.28 -34.95
CA VAL A 23 12.12 -11.28 -34.10
C VAL A 23 12.73 -11.30 -32.70
N PHE A 24 14.05 -11.14 -32.60
CA PHE A 24 14.73 -10.98 -31.32
C PHE A 24 14.32 -9.68 -30.62
N ASP A 25 14.29 -8.56 -31.35
CA ASP A 25 13.89 -7.26 -30.80
C ASP A 25 12.44 -7.30 -30.26
N ALA A 26 11.53 -7.94 -31.00
CA ALA A 26 10.15 -8.15 -30.57
C ALA A 26 10.07 -9.01 -29.29
N ALA A 27 10.88 -10.09 -29.19
CA ALA A 27 10.95 -10.91 -27.98
C ALA A 27 11.51 -10.13 -26.78
N GLN A 28 12.50 -9.28 -27.00
CA GLN A 28 13.06 -8.41 -25.97
C GLN A 28 12.04 -7.37 -25.48
N GLN A 29 11.29 -6.75 -26.39
CA GLN A 29 10.21 -5.83 -26.04
C GLN A 29 9.10 -6.54 -25.26
N ALA A 30 8.70 -7.75 -25.67
CA ALA A 30 7.71 -8.55 -24.97
C ALA A 30 8.17 -8.90 -23.55
N ARG A 31 9.45 -9.24 -23.35
CA ARG A 31 10.04 -9.47 -22.03
C ARG A 31 9.98 -8.21 -21.16
N LYS A 32 10.43 -7.06 -21.68
CA LYS A 32 10.37 -5.78 -20.95
C LYS A 32 8.94 -5.40 -20.57
N ALA A 33 7.97 -5.62 -21.46
CA ALA A 33 6.56 -5.37 -21.18
C ALA A 33 6.02 -6.30 -20.07
N ALA A 34 6.41 -7.58 -20.08
CA ALA A 34 6.03 -8.53 -19.04
C ALA A 34 6.64 -8.14 -17.68
N GLU A 35 7.91 -7.74 -17.65
CA GLU A 35 8.58 -7.22 -16.45
C GLU A 35 7.85 -5.99 -15.89
N ALA A 36 7.52 -5.01 -16.75
CA ALA A 36 6.76 -3.83 -16.35
C ALA A 36 5.36 -4.17 -15.80
N SER A 37 4.70 -5.19 -16.36
CA SER A 37 3.40 -5.68 -15.85
C SER A 37 3.53 -6.29 -14.45
N VAL A 38 4.60 -7.06 -14.20
CA VAL A 38 4.89 -7.62 -12.87
C VAL A 38 5.15 -6.51 -11.86
N GLU A 39 5.96 -5.51 -12.20
CA GLU A 39 6.21 -4.37 -11.30
C GLU A 39 4.95 -3.57 -11.00
N ARG A 40 4.08 -3.37 -11.99
CA ARG A 40 2.76 -2.74 -11.78
C ARG A 40 1.91 -3.57 -10.81
N ALA A 41 1.84 -4.89 -11.00
CA ALA A 41 1.08 -5.77 -10.13
C ALA A 41 1.60 -5.77 -8.69
N LYS A 42 2.92 -5.73 -8.49
CA LYS A 42 3.54 -5.59 -7.17
C LYS A 42 3.17 -4.27 -6.50
N ALA A 43 3.20 -3.15 -7.24
CA ALA A 43 2.80 -1.85 -6.71
C ALA A 43 1.32 -1.82 -6.31
N SER A 44 0.44 -2.42 -7.12
CA SER A 44 -0.97 -2.59 -6.78
C SER A 44 -1.15 -3.44 -5.51
N LEU A 45 -0.40 -4.53 -5.37
CA LEU A 45 -0.42 -5.37 -4.18
C LEU A 45 0.03 -4.60 -2.93
N ALA A 46 1.14 -3.87 -3.01
CA ALA A 46 1.65 -3.07 -1.89
C ALA A 46 0.61 -2.04 -1.43
N LYS A 47 -0.04 -1.35 -2.38
CA LYS A 47 -1.13 -0.41 -2.07
C LYS A 47 -2.31 -1.10 -1.37
N SER A 48 -2.72 -2.27 -1.84
CA SER A 48 -3.82 -3.02 -1.21
C SER A 48 -3.45 -3.52 0.19
N GLN A 49 -2.19 -3.94 0.41
CA GLN A 49 -1.70 -4.33 1.73
C GLN A 49 -1.69 -3.16 2.71
N GLU A 50 -1.30 -1.98 2.25
CA GLU A 50 -1.32 -0.78 3.08
C GLU A 50 -2.76 -0.37 3.46
N GLN A 51 -3.69 -0.41 2.50
CA GLN A 51 -5.12 -0.18 2.76
C GLN A 51 -5.70 -1.18 3.76
N LEU A 52 -5.29 -2.45 3.67
CA LEU A 52 -5.66 -3.46 4.67
C LEU A 52 -5.05 -3.16 6.04
N GLY A 53 -3.83 -2.63 6.08
CA GLY A 53 -3.18 -2.14 7.30
C GLY A 53 -4.02 -1.10 8.03
N TYR A 54 -4.58 -0.14 7.30
CA TYR A 54 -5.45 0.92 7.84
C TYR A 54 -6.80 0.42 8.39
N ALA A 55 -7.20 -0.82 8.11
CA ALA A 55 -8.37 -1.43 8.74
C ALA A 55 -8.13 -1.81 10.22
N ARG A 56 -6.86 -1.81 10.66
CA ARG A 56 -6.49 -1.97 12.07
C ARG A 56 -6.06 -0.62 12.62
N LEU A 57 -6.85 -0.12 13.58
CA LEU A 57 -6.57 1.14 14.26
C LEU A 57 -5.72 0.87 15.50
N PHE A 58 -4.60 1.57 15.62
CA PHE A 58 -3.73 1.57 16.79
C PHE A 58 -3.76 2.96 17.44
N SER A 59 -3.56 3.02 18.75
CA SER A 59 -3.34 4.29 19.43
C SER A 59 -1.85 4.63 19.37
N ASP A 60 -1.53 5.90 19.12
CA ASP A 60 -0.13 6.38 19.08
C ASP A 60 0.52 6.46 20.47
N PHE A 61 -0.26 6.27 21.54
CA PHE A 61 0.20 6.36 22.92
C PHE A 61 -0.55 5.39 23.83
N ASP A 62 0.05 5.09 24.98
CA ASP A 62 -0.60 4.34 26.05
C ASP A 62 -1.63 5.19 26.78
N GLY A 63 -2.82 4.65 27.00
CA GLY A 63 -3.91 5.38 27.64
C GLY A 63 -5.12 4.51 27.97
N VAL A 64 -6.21 5.17 28.36
CA VAL A 64 -7.47 4.52 28.72
C VAL A 64 -8.56 4.93 27.73
N VAL A 65 -9.33 3.96 27.25
CA VAL A 65 -10.50 4.23 26.40
C VAL A 65 -11.57 4.96 27.21
N THR A 66 -11.94 6.16 26.80
CA THR A 66 -12.96 6.99 27.47
C THR A 66 -14.28 7.01 26.71
N ALA A 67 -14.27 6.78 25.40
CA ALA A 67 -15.46 6.70 24.57
C ALA A 67 -15.27 5.72 23.41
N VAL A 68 -16.35 5.05 23.01
CA VAL A 68 -16.44 4.20 21.82
C VAL A 68 -17.55 4.77 20.94
N GLY A 69 -17.19 5.19 19.73
CA GLY A 69 -18.07 5.89 18.79
C GLY A 69 -18.57 5.03 17.62
N ALA A 70 -18.12 3.77 17.52
CA ALA A 70 -18.64 2.83 16.53
C ALA A 70 -18.84 1.44 17.14
N GLU A 71 -19.84 0.72 16.62
CA GLU A 71 -20.22 -0.61 17.09
C GLU A 71 -19.65 -1.72 16.19
N VAL A 72 -19.57 -2.93 16.74
CA VAL A 72 -19.11 -4.11 16.00
C VAL A 72 -20.07 -4.39 14.84
N GLY A 73 -19.52 -4.50 13.62
CA GLY A 73 -20.30 -4.76 12.41
C GLY A 73 -20.81 -3.49 11.71
N GLN A 74 -20.58 -2.30 12.29
CA GLN A 74 -20.89 -1.04 11.63
C GLN A 74 -19.88 -0.72 10.52
N THR A 75 -20.38 -0.35 9.34
CA THR A 75 -19.54 0.21 8.28
C THR A 75 -19.17 1.65 8.63
N VAL A 76 -17.87 1.96 8.63
CA VAL A 76 -17.35 3.27 9.02
C VAL A 76 -16.64 3.94 7.84
N SER A 77 -16.74 5.26 7.75
CA SER A 77 -16.10 6.06 6.71
C SER A 77 -14.77 6.66 7.22
N PRO A 78 -13.79 6.91 6.33
CA PRO A 78 -12.56 7.61 6.71
C PRO A 78 -12.85 8.95 7.38
N GLY A 79 -12.11 9.26 8.45
CA GLY A 79 -12.28 10.50 9.23
C GLY A 79 -13.34 10.43 10.33
N GLN A 80 -14.12 9.35 10.42
CA GLN A 80 -15.02 9.11 11.53
C GLN A 80 -14.24 8.66 12.77
N THR A 81 -14.45 9.32 13.91
CA THR A 81 -13.86 8.91 15.20
C THR A 81 -14.47 7.58 15.67
N ILE A 82 -13.62 6.58 15.92
CA ILE A 82 -14.05 5.24 16.35
C ILE A 82 -13.87 5.04 17.86
N VAL A 83 -12.74 5.45 18.41
CA VAL A 83 -12.42 5.33 19.84
C VAL A 83 -11.73 6.61 20.29
N THR A 84 -12.06 7.09 21.49
CA THR A 84 -11.33 8.15 22.17
C THR A 84 -10.50 7.54 23.28
N VAL A 85 -9.18 7.79 23.23
CA VAL A 85 -8.23 7.33 24.24
C VAL A 85 -7.67 8.55 24.96
N ALA A 86 -7.73 8.56 26.30
CA ALA A 86 -7.13 9.59 27.13
C ALA A 86 -5.77 9.13 27.64
N ARG A 87 -4.78 10.03 27.55
CA ARG A 87 -3.50 9.88 28.25
C ARG A 87 -3.70 10.05 29.74
N SER A 88 -3.04 9.22 30.54
CA SER A 88 -3.18 9.24 32.00
C SER A 88 -2.03 9.94 32.73
N ASP A 89 -0.92 10.18 32.02
CA ASP A 89 0.33 10.76 32.53
C ASP A 89 0.30 12.30 32.57
N LEU A 90 -0.31 12.93 31.57
CA LEU A 90 -0.43 14.39 31.47
C LEU A 90 -1.87 14.84 31.76
N ARG A 91 -2.02 15.74 32.73
CA ARG A 91 -3.29 16.39 33.07
C ARG A 91 -3.15 17.89 32.87
N GLU A 92 -3.97 18.45 31.99
CA GLU A 92 -4.07 19.90 31.80
C GLU A 92 -5.34 20.41 32.50
N ALA A 93 -5.22 21.57 33.15
CA ALA A 93 -6.35 22.27 33.75
C ALA A 93 -6.43 23.66 33.10
N VAL A 94 -7.59 24.00 32.56
CA VAL A 94 -7.90 25.33 32.04
C VAL A 94 -8.76 26.04 33.06
N VAL A 95 -8.35 27.25 33.45
CA VAL A 95 -9.08 28.10 34.39
C VAL A 95 -9.41 29.41 33.68
N ASP A 96 -10.71 29.64 33.46
CA ASP A 96 -11.20 30.92 32.95
C ASP A 96 -11.37 31.90 34.12
N ILE A 97 -10.64 33.02 34.07
CA ILE A 97 -10.78 34.11 35.04
C ILE A 97 -11.66 35.20 34.40
N PRO A 98 -12.84 35.52 34.97
CA PRO A 98 -13.69 36.57 34.44
C PRO A 98 -13.17 37.97 34.79
N ASP A 99 -13.15 38.86 33.80
CA ASP A 99 -12.80 40.27 33.98
C ASP A 99 -13.96 41.05 34.60
N ARG A 100 -14.04 41.11 35.94
CA ARG A 100 -14.82 42.13 36.65
C ARG A 100 -14.15 42.57 37.95
N LEU A 101 -13.68 43.81 37.95
CA LEU A 101 -13.66 44.72 39.09
C LEU A 101 -14.39 46.00 38.68
#